data_AF-A0A944JGZ9-F1
#
_entry.id   AF-A0A944JGZ9-F1
#
_cell.length_a   1.000
_cell.length_b   1.000
_cell.length_c   1.000
_cell.angle_alpha   90.00
_cell.angle_beta   90.00
_cell.angle_gamma   90.00
#
_symmetry.space_group_name_H-M   'P 1'
#
loop_
_entity.id
_entity.type
_entity.pdbx_description
1 polymer ?
#
loop_
_entity_poly.entity_id
_entity_poly.type
_entity_poly.pdbx_seq_one_letter_code
_entity_poly.pdbx_strand_id
1 'polypeptide(L)'
;MGRTRVNLQPIRGRARTGLPALLLGAALLLTTACSGGGNGGGAGGSGGADGGAGTTGTEASKAVVSVKPDDGAKEVATSGVLKISSTGGKLGTVTVADTKGNAVEGKLAEDGASWEPLRNLASATEYKVHAVAKDEAGRESAKDTTFTTLTPANTFIGQYTPEDGSTVGVGMPVSINFSRGITQPEAVEKAITVTAEPAVPIEGHWFGNDRLDFRPEKYWAAGTTVTVKLALDGVEGRPGVYGKQTRTVTFKVGRSQVTTVDAAEHEMHVVRDGTEIKNVPITAGAPSNTTYNGQMVISEKYKVTRMNGATVGFGGEYDISDVPHAMRLTTSGTFVHGNYWASSGTFGSENVSHGCVGLKDVRGAGDGNQPAAWFFNESLIGDVVIVKNSKDKTVAPDNGLNGWNMDWAEWIK
;
A
#
# COMPACT_ATOMS: atom_id res chain seq x y z
N MET A 1 -24.28 44.75 39.69
CA MET A 1 -25.39 43.77 39.80
C MET A 1 -25.47 43.01 38.49
N GLY A 2 -25.63 41.69 38.37
CA GLY A 2 -25.74 40.60 39.34
C GLY A 2 -25.20 39.34 38.65
N ARG A 3 -24.47 38.53 39.41
CA ARG A 3 -23.96 37.22 39.00
C ARG A 3 -25.08 36.20 39.14
N THR A 4 -25.32 35.38 38.12
CA THR A 4 -26.11 34.15 38.28
C THR A 4 -25.20 32.96 38.02
N ARG A 5 -24.79 32.32 39.12
CA ARG A 5 -24.25 30.95 39.15
C ARG A 5 -25.42 30.00 39.42
N VAL A 6 -25.56 28.92 38.66
CA VAL A 6 -26.17 27.66 39.12
C VAL A 6 -25.50 26.53 38.30
N ASN A 7 -24.49 25.84 38.83
CA ASN A 7 -24.52 24.61 39.64
C ASN A 7 -24.60 23.32 38.79
N LEU A 8 -23.44 22.68 38.62
CA LEU A 8 -23.24 21.27 38.27
C LEU A 8 -23.57 20.41 39.49
N GLN A 9 -24.37 19.35 39.35
CA GLN A 9 -24.15 18.10 40.10
C GLN A 9 -24.70 16.87 39.36
N PRO A 10 -24.12 15.68 39.63
CA PRO A 10 -24.17 14.50 38.77
C PRO A 10 -25.29 13.52 39.17
N ILE A 11 -25.84 12.81 38.18
CA ILE A 11 -26.77 11.71 38.45
C ILE A 11 -25.95 10.44 38.76
N ARG A 12 -25.87 10.11 40.06
CA ARG A 12 -25.46 8.79 40.55
C ARG A 12 -26.70 7.94 40.82
N GLY A 13 -26.67 6.71 40.28
CA GLY A 13 -27.04 5.51 41.02
C GLY A 13 -28.40 4.87 40.73
N ARG A 14 -28.37 3.64 40.19
CA ARG A 14 -28.92 2.49 40.92
C ARG A 14 -28.33 1.17 40.42
N ALA A 15 -27.52 0.56 41.27
CA ALA A 15 -27.21 -0.86 41.20
C ALA A 15 -28.46 -1.67 41.62
N ARG A 16 -28.77 -2.74 40.91
CA ARG A 16 -29.51 -3.88 41.45
C ARG A 16 -28.90 -5.18 40.95
N THR A 17 -28.46 -5.94 41.94
CA THR A 17 -28.06 -7.34 41.98
C THR A 17 -29.14 -8.29 41.47
N GLY A 18 -28.74 -9.33 40.75
CA GLY A 18 -29.51 -10.55 40.50
C GLY A 18 -28.57 -11.70 40.13
N LEU A 19 -28.42 -12.66 41.06
CA LEU A 19 -27.65 -13.90 40.92
C LEU A 19 -28.46 -14.99 40.15
N PRO A 20 -27.84 -16.14 39.81
CA PRO A 20 -28.10 -16.91 38.60
C PRO A 20 -29.12 -18.06 38.78
N ALA A 21 -29.67 -18.55 37.68
CA ALA A 21 -30.39 -19.80 37.62
C ALA A 21 -29.51 -20.90 36.99
N LEU A 22 -29.23 -21.94 37.79
CA LEU A 22 -28.84 -23.27 37.33
C LEU A 22 -29.93 -23.86 36.42
N LEU A 23 -29.53 -24.70 35.46
CA LEU A 23 -30.14 -26.02 35.25
C LEU A 23 -29.21 -26.92 34.39
N LEU A 24 -29.30 -28.21 34.71
CA LEU A 24 -28.42 -29.34 34.41
C LEU A 24 -28.32 -29.74 32.92
N GLY A 25 -27.20 -30.38 32.57
CA GLY A 25 -27.10 -31.25 31.38
C GLY A 25 -25.77 -32.02 31.34
N ALA A 26 -25.80 -33.28 31.77
CA ALA A 26 -24.68 -34.20 31.97
C ALA A 26 -23.94 -34.58 30.66
N ALA A 27 -22.60 -34.62 30.71
CA ALA A 27 -21.76 -35.82 30.66
C ALA A 27 -21.69 -36.58 29.33
N LEU A 28 -20.49 -36.64 28.74
CA LEU A 28 -19.89 -37.86 28.16
C LEU A 28 -18.38 -37.63 27.94
N LEU A 29 -17.58 -38.24 28.81
CA LEU A 29 -16.14 -38.47 28.66
C LEU A 29 -15.94 -39.69 27.76
N LEU A 30 -15.10 -39.59 26.73
CA LEU A 30 -14.51 -40.73 26.03
C LEU A 30 -13.02 -40.48 25.86
N THR A 31 -12.28 -40.86 26.89
CA THR A 31 -10.87 -41.23 26.82
C THR A 31 -10.79 -42.72 26.50
N THR A 32 -10.25 -43.11 25.36
CA THR A 32 -9.80 -44.49 25.11
C THR A 32 -8.28 -44.51 25.06
N ALA A 33 -7.70 -45.05 26.13
CA ALA A 33 -6.32 -45.47 26.22
C ALA A 33 -6.23 -46.99 25.99
N CYS A 34 -5.13 -47.39 25.36
CA CYS A 34 -4.45 -48.68 25.44
C CYS A 34 -5.11 -49.94 24.86
N SER A 35 -4.41 -50.55 23.88
CA SER A 35 -4.31 -51.99 23.77
C SER A 35 -2.82 -52.37 23.69
N GLY A 36 -2.26 -52.75 24.84
CA GLY A 36 -1.01 -53.50 24.96
C GLY A 36 -1.36 -54.96 25.29
N GLY A 37 -0.62 -55.89 24.68
CA GLY A 37 -0.94 -57.32 24.67
C GLY A 37 -0.64 -58.11 25.94
N GLY A 38 -1.04 -59.38 25.93
CA GLY A 38 -0.66 -60.38 26.94
C GLY A 38 -1.51 -61.65 26.98
N ASN A 39 -1.19 -62.60 26.09
CA ASN A 39 -1.11 -64.07 26.27
C ASN A 39 -2.16 -64.86 27.10
N GLY A 40 -2.78 -65.86 26.46
CA GLY A 40 -3.46 -67.00 27.10
C GLY A 40 -4.01 -68.00 26.08
N GLY A 41 -3.37 -69.17 25.93
CA GLY A 41 -3.63 -70.14 24.85
C GLY A 41 -4.75 -71.15 25.09
N GLY A 42 -5.08 -71.90 24.02
CA GLY A 42 -5.89 -73.13 24.10
C GLY A 42 -6.58 -73.57 22.80
N ALA A 43 -5.84 -74.28 21.95
CA ALA A 43 -6.23 -75.40 21.07
C ALA A 43 -7.36 -75.29 20.01
N GLY A 44 -6.99 -75.62 18.75
CA GLY A 44 -7.72 -76.58 17.92
C GLY A 44 -8.32 -76.06 16.60
N GLY A 45 -7.65 -76.31 15.47
CA GLY A 45 -8.26 -76.15 14.13
C GLY A 45 -7.26 -76.11 12.99
N SER A 46 -6.92 -77.27 12.44
CA SER A 46 -6.08 -77.47 11.26
C SER A 46 -6.70 -76.98 9.96
N GLY A 47 -5.94 -76.28 9.13
CA GLY A 47 -6.28 -75.98 7.74
C GLY A 47 -5.19 -75.15 7.06
N GLY A 48 -4.21 -75.81 6.46
CA GLY A 48 -3.16 -75.15 5.68
C GLY A 48 -3.69 -74.64 4.34
N ALA A 49 -3.30 -73.43 3.98
CA ALA A 49 -3.15 -72.98 2.61
C ALA A 49 -2.02 -71.94 2.55
N ASP A 50 -1.09 -72.24 1.66
CA ASP A 50 0.18 -71.61 1.39
C ASP A 50 0.01 -70.26 0.64
N GLY A 51 1.04 -69.41 0.73
CA GLY A 51 1.32 -68.38 -0.28
C GLY A 51 0.94 -66.94 0.05
N GLY A 52 1.94 -66.17 0.49
CA GLY A 52 1.96 -64.72 0.28
C GLY A 52 2.06 -63.86 1.53
N ALA A 53 2.98 -64.16 2.45
CA ALA A 53 3.48 -63.13 3.35
C ALA A 53 4.27 -62.10 2.54
N GLY A 54 3.54 -61.14 1.94
CA GLY A 54 4.13 -59.88 1.52
C GLY A 54 4.69 -59.23 2.77
N THR A 55 6.01 -59.20 2.88
CA THR A 55 6.71 -58.42 3.89
C THR A 55 6.34 -56.97 3.67
N THR A 56 5.34 -56.47 4.39
CA THR A 56 5.18 -55.04 4.60
C THR A 56 6.40 -54.60 5.40
N GLY A 57 7.44 -54.21 4.68
CA GLY A 57 8.71 -53.79 5.27
C GLY A 57 8.43 -52.66 6.26
N THR A 58 8.67 -52.94 7.54
CA THR A 58 8.68 -51.99 8.65
C THR A 58 9.94 -51.12 8.65
N GLU A 59 10.67 -51.08 7.54
CA GLU A 59 11.88 -50.28 7.42
C GLU A 59 11.52 -48.79 7.37
N ALA A 60 12.17 -48.00 8.22
CA ALA A 60 12.08 -46.55 8.20
C ALA A 60 12.48 -45.97 6.83
N SER A 61 11.86 -44.84 6.47
CA SER A 61 12.22 -44.09 5.27
C SER A 61 13.70 -43.68 5.31
N LYS A 62 14.37 -43.75 4.16
CA LYS A 62 15.72 -43.19 3.99
C LYS A 62 15.72 -41.67 3.86
N ALA A 63 14.55 -41.06 3.67
CA ALA A 63 14.41 -39.61 3.59
C ALA A 63 14.59 -38.98 4.97
N VAL A 64 15.40 -37.92 5.03
CA VAL A 64 15.60 -37.13 6.24
C VAL A 64 15.20 -35.69 5.94
N VAL A 65 14.16 -35.22 6.62
CA VAL A 65 13.71 -33.82 6.57
C VAL A 65 14.49 -32.99 7.58
N SER A 66 15.10 -31.91 7.11
CA SER A 66 15.76 -30.90 7.93
C SER A 66 14.99 -29.59 7.84
N VAL A 67 14.74 -28.98 8.99
CA VAL A 67 14.10 -27.67 9.11
C VAL A 67 15.03 -26.81 9.95
N LYS A 68 15.35 -25.63 9.45
CA LYS A 68 15.89 -24.52 10.22
C LYS A 68 14.91 -23.35 10.13
N PRO A 69 14.67 -22.58 11.20
CA PRO A 69 15.28 -22.68 12.55
C PRO A 69 14.93 -23.97 13.31
N ASP A 70 15.64 -24.23 14.42
CA ASP A 70 15.36 -25.36 15.30
C ASP A 70 14.01 -25.21 16.01
N ASP A 71 13.44 -26.32 16.45
CA ASP A 71 12.15 -26.35 17.14
C ASP A 71 12.16 -25.51 18.42
N GLY A 72 11.14 -24.68 18.58
CA GLY A 72 11.01 -23.71 19.65
C GLY A 72 11.95 -22.50 19.58
N ALA A 73 12.70 -22.31 18.49
CA ALA A 73 13.59 -21.15 18.34
C ALA A 73 12.81 -19.83 18.45
N LYS A 74 13.44 -18.83 19.08
CA LYS A 74 12.88 -17.49 19.31
C LYS A 74 13.79 -16.43 18.72
N GLU A 75 13.24 -15.23 18.51
CA GLU A 75 13.96 -14.08 17.92
C GLU A 75 14.60 -14.41 16.56
N VAL A 76 13.89 -15.23 15.78
CA VAL A 76 14.33 -15.67 14.45
C VAL A 76 14.22 -14.50 13.45
N ALA A 77 15.23 -14.32 12.59
CA ALA A 77 15.16 -13.32 11.53
C ALA A 77 13.98 -13.57 10.58
N THR A 78 13.46 -12.52 9.97
CA THR A 78 12.28 -12.61 9.10
C THR A 78 12.61 -12.98 7.66
N SER A 79 13.90 -13.03 7.29
CA SER A 79 14.37 -13.38 5.95
C SER A 79 15.56 -14.35 5.99
N GLY A 80 15.68 -15.20 4.97
CA GLY A 80 16.85 -16.06 4.72
C GLY A 80 17.14 -17.20 5.71
N VAL A 81 16.38 -17.31 6.80
CA VAL A 81 16.63 -18.28 7.89
C VAL A 81 15.73 -19.52 7.86
N LEU A 82 14.53 -19.42 7.29
CA LEU A 82 13.67 -20.59 7.10
C LEU A 82 14.18 -21.42 5.93
N LYS A 83 14.81 -22.56 6.24
CA LYS A 83 15.32 -23.51 5.26
C LYS A 83 14.73 -24.87 5.55
N ILE A 84 13.98 -25.40 4.59
CA ILE A 84 13.41 -26.74 4.65
C ILE A 84 14.06 -27.56 3.55
N SER A 85 14.68 -28.68 3.90
CA SER A 85 15.38 -29.53 2.95
C SER A 85 15.17 -31.01 3.21
N SER A 86 15.36 -31.83 2.19
CA SER A 86 15.38 -33.29 2.30
C SER A 86 16.70 -33.87 1.78
N THR A 87 17.17 -34.93 2.44
CA THR A 87 18.27 -35.78 1.95
C THR A 87 17.77 -37.22 1.90
N GLY A 88 18.23 -38.02 0.92
CA GLY A 88 17.75 -39.40 0.76
C GLY A 88 16.29 -39.53 0.31
N GLY A 89 15.68 -38.43 -0.15
CA GLY A 89 14.30 -38.35 -0.61
C GLY A 89 13.97 -36.97 -1.17
N LYS A 90 12.70 -36.78 -1.55
CA LYS A 90 12.16 -35.51 -2.06
C LYS A 90 11.06 -35.01 -1.15
N LEU A 91 11.05 -33.71 -0.89
CA LEU A 91 9.92 -33.04 -0.24
C LEU A 91 8.67 -33.17 -1.11
N GLY A 92 7.55 -33.50 -0.46
CA GLY A 92 6.22 -33.52 -1.07
C GLY A 92 5.38 -32.39 -0.49
N THR A 93 4.76 -32.65 0.66
CA THR A 93 3.95 -31.66 1.37
C THR A 93 4.82 -30.79 2.26
N VAL A 94 4.81 -29.48 2.03
CA VAL A 94 5.37 -28.49 2.95
C VAL A 94 4.30 -27.47 3.27
N THR A 95 3.92 -27.37 4.53
CA THR A 95 3.01 -26.33 5.02
C THR A 95 3.72 -25.50 6.08
N VAL A 96 3.67 -24.19 5.90
CA VAL A 96 4.16 -23.21 6.87
C VAL A 96 3.04 -22.23 7.10
N ALA A 97 2.60 -22.10 8.35
CA ALA A 97 1.49 -21.21 8.69
C ALA A 97 1.70 -20.55 10.05
N ASP A 98 1.16 -19.35 10.22
CA ASP A 98 1.11 -18.71 11.54
C ASP A 98 0.06 -19.39 12.44
N THR A 99 0.04 -19.01 13.72
CA THR A 99 -0.94 -19.54 14.68
C THR A 99 -2.39 -19.14 14.41
N LYS A 100 -2.64 -18.22 13.47
CA LYS A 100 -3.98 -17.82 13.01
C LYS A 100 -4.42 -18.60 11.78
N GLY A 101 -3.56 -19.44 11.22
CA GLY A 101 -3.83 -20.24 10.02
C GLY A 101 -3.49 -19.54 8.70
N ASN A 102 -2.83 -18.38 8.73
CA ASN A 102 -2.36 -17.73 7.51
C ASN A 102 -1.14 -18.49 6.97
N ALA A 103 -1.27 -19.05 5.77
CA ALA A 103 -0.21 -19.77 5.11
C ALA A 103 0.91 -18.81 4.63
N VAL A 104 2.14 -19.28 4.71
CA VAL A 104 3.30 -18.67 4.07
C VAL A 104 3.45 -19.31 2.70
N GLU A 105 3.29 -18.51 1.66
CA GLU A 105 3.59 -18.93 0.30
C GLU A 105 5.09 -19.19 0.16
N GLY A 106 5.44 -20.29 -0.49
CA GLY A 106 6.82 -20.66 -0.75
C GLY A 106 6.94 -21.53 -1.99
N LYS A 107 8.18 -21.69 -2.43
CA LYS A 107 8.53 -22.41 -3.65
C LYS A 107 9.32 -23.66 -3.29
N LEU A 108 8.88 -24.79 -3.83
CA LEU A 108 9.65 -26.02 -3.84
C LEU A 108 10.63 -26.00 -5.02
N ALA A 109 11.88 -26.38 -4.80
CA ALA A 109 12.88 -26.54 -5.84
C ALA A 109 12.47 -27.67 -6.80
N GLU A 110 12.88 -27.57 -8.07
CA GLU A 110 12.47 -28.52 -9.12
C GLU A 110 12.93 -29.96 -8.85
N ASP A 111 14.08 -30.11 -8.16
CA ASP A 111 14.59 -31.40 -7.72
C ASP A 111 13.84 -31.99 -6.52
N GLY A 112 12.99 -31.18 -5.86
CA GLY A 112 12.28 -31.51 -4.63
C GLY A 112 13.16 -31.52 -3.38
N ALA A 113 14.39 -31.03 -3.44
CA ALA A 113 15.35 -31.11 -2.34
C ALA A 113 15.17 -30.00 -1.30
N SER A 114 14.59 -28.86 -1.67
CA SER A 114 14.42 -27.71 -0.77
C SER A 114 13.13 -26.93 -1.01
N TRP A 115 12.65 -26.27 0.03
CA TRP A 115 11.56 -25.30 -0.01
C TRP A 115 11.98 -24.01 0.68
N GLU A 116 11.59 -22.87 0.10
CA GLU A 116 11.85 -21.54 0.65
C GLU A 116 10.63 -20.61 0.55
N PRO A 117 10.43 -19.68 1.49
CA PRO A 117 9.34 -18.73 1.42
C PRO A 117 9.55 -17.72 0.27
N LEU A 118 8.47 -17.32 -0.41
CA LEU A 118 8.51 -16.34 -1.51
C LEU A 118 8.66 -14.89 -1.04
N ARG A 119 8.41 -14.64 0.25
CA ARG A 119 8.46 -13.32 0.89
C ARG A 119 8.98 -13.45 2.31
N ASN A 120 9.32 -12.32 2.90
CA ASN A 120 9.70 -12.29 4.32
C ASN A 120 8.56 -12.82 5.19
N LEU A 121 8.95 -13.52 6.25
CA LEU A 121 8.05 -13.92 7.32
C LEU A 121 7.61 -12.67 8.10
N ALA A 122 6.37 -12.67 8.59
CA ALA A 122 5.88 -11.60 9.43
C ALA A 122 6.69 -11.54 10.73
N SER A 123 6.90 -10.32 11.22
CA SER A 123 7.59 -10.09 12.50
C SER A 123 6.71 -10.44 13.69
N ALA A 124 7.31 -10.69 14.86
CA ALA A 124 6.63 -11.04 16.11
C ALA A 124 5.57 -12.15 15.96
N THR A 125 5.86 -13.16 15.13
CA THR A 125 4.90 -14.18 14.70
C THR A 125 5.46 -15.56 14.96
N GLU A 126 4.66 -16.41 15.60
CA GLU A 126 4.94 -17.84 15.76
C GLU A 126 4.43 -18.60 14.53
N TYR A 127 5.32 -19.41 13.95
CA TYR A 127 5.05 -20.26 12.80
C TYR A 127 5.10 -21.72 13.19
N LYS A 128 4.25 -22.51 12.53
CA LYS A 128 4.29 -23.97 12.52
C LYS A 128 4.67 -24.44 11.13
N VAL A 129 5.66 -25.32 11.07
CA VAL A 129 6.15 -25.98 9.88
C VAL A 129 5.78 -27.45 9.97
N HIS A 130 5.19 -27.99 8.92
CA HIS A 130 5.02 -29.41 8.71
C HIS A 130 5.58 -29.76 7.33
N ALA A 131 6.62 -30.59 7.31
CA ALA A 131 7.30 -30.99 6.08
C ALA A 131 7.39 -32.51 5.99
N VAL A 132 6.98 -33.05 4.84
CA VAL A 132 6.99 -34.48 4.53
C VAL A 132 7.87 -34.73 3.32
N ALA A 133 8.78 -35.69 3.42
CA ALA A 133 9.56 -36.20 2.30
C ALA A 133 9.30 -37.68 2.04
N LYS A 134 9.46 -38.10 0.79
CA LYS A 134 9.37 -39.50 0.35
C LYS A 134 10.71 -39.97 -0.18
N ASP A 135 11.11 -41.18 0.20
CA ASP A 135 12.25 -41.85 -0.43
C ASP A 135 11.85 -42.53 -1.75
N GLU A 136 12.83 -43.13 -2.44
CA GLU A 136 12.58 -43.83 -3.72
C GLU A 136 11.64 -45.03 -3.60
N ALA A 137 11.52 -45.61 -2.39
CA ALA A 137 10.59 -46.70 -2.10
C ALA A 137 9.19 -46.18 -1.73
N GLY A 138 8.95 -44.87 -1.78
CA GLY A 138 7.68 -44.22 -1.45
C GLY A 138 7.41 -44.08 0.04
N ARG A 139 8.38 -44.35 0.91
CA ARG A 139 8.22 -44.27 2.37
C ARG A 139 8.36 -42.84 2.86
N GLU A 140 7.46 -42.43 3.75
CA GLU A 140 7.39 -41.06 4.25
C GLU A 140 8.29 -40.81 5.47
N SER A 141 8.83 -39.62 5.54
CA SER A 141 9.53 -39.04 6.69
C SER A 141 8.95 -37.65 6.91
N ALA A 142 8.46 -37.38 8.11
CA ALA A 142 7.82 -36.11 8.45
C ALA A 142 8.59 -35.40 9.56
N LYS A 143 8.60 -34.07 9.51
CA LYS A 143 9.13 -33.23 10.57
C LYS A 143 8.21 -32.05 10.82
N ASP A 144 7.80 -31.92 12.08
CA ASP A 144 7.12 -30.75 12.60
C ASP A 144 8.12 -29.86 13.34
N THR A 145 7.95 -28.56 13.22
CA THR A 145 8.82 -27.58 13.89
C THR A 145 8.03 -26.30 14.13
N THR A 146 8.22 -25.69 15.29
CA THR A 146 7.73 -24.34 15.58
C THR A 146 8.88 -23.38 15.80
N PHE A 147 8.67 -22.11 15.47
CA PHE A 147 9.62 -21.05 15.80
C PHE A 147 8.90 -19.70 15.84
N THR A 148 9.49 -18.72 16.52
CA THR A 148 8.96 -17.36 16.64
C THR A 148 9.94 -16.36 16.04
N THR A 149 9.46 -15.52 15.12
CA THR A 149 10.24 -14.44 14.53
C THR A 149 10.50 -13.31 15.52
N LEU A 150 11.55 -12.54 15.27
CA LEU A 150 11.97 -11.42 16.09
C LEU A 150 10.86 -10.39 16.29
N THR A 151 10.89 -9.73 17.44
CA THR A 151 10.02 -8.58 17.72
C THR A 151 10.79 -7.28 17.47
N PRO A 152 10.46 -6.51 16.43
CA PRO A 152 11.18 -5.29 16.12
C PRO A 152 11.02 -4.25 17.24
N ALA A 153 12.13 -3.68 17.69
CA ALA A 153 12.10 -2.54 18.63
C ALA A 153 11.59 -1.26 17.97
N ASN A 154 11.76 -1.15 16.65
CA ASN A 154 11.35 -0.01 15.84
C ASN A 154 10.66 -0.49 14.57
N THR A 155 9.70 0.29 14.09
CA THR A 155 8.97 -0.03 12.86
C THR A 155 8.81 1.15 11.93
N PHE A 156 8.52 0.86 10.67
CA PHE A 156 8.06 1.82 9.67
C PHE A 156 6.80 1.32 8.96
N ILE A 157 6.09 2.26 8.33
CA ILE A 157 4.96 2.00 7.42
C ILE A 157 5.12 2.87 6.18
N GLY A 158 4.48 2.49 5.07
CA GLY A 158 4.27 3.34 3.91
C GLY A 158 2.88 3.97 3.94
N GLN A 159 2.82 5.29 3.93
CA GLN A 159 1.63 6.05 3.58
C GLN A 159 1.56 6.10 2.06
N TYR A 160 0.45 5.66 1.49
CA TYR A 160 0.34 5.50 0.05
C TYR A 160 -0.81 6.34 -0.52
N THR A 161 -0.63 6.74 -1.77
CA THR A 161 -1.70 7.26 -2.63
C THR A 161 -1.53 6.62 -4.02
N PRO A 162 -2.61 6.27 -4.74
CA PRO A 162 -4.03 6.45 -4.39
C PRO A 162 -4.55 5.56 -3.26
N GLU A 163 -5.69 5.93 -2.68
CA GLU A 163 -6.40 5.12 -1.68
C GLU A 163 -7.16 3.94 -2.32
N ASP A 164 -7.43 2.91 -1.51
CA ASP A 164 -8.16 1.72 -1.95
C ASP A 164 -9.58 2.06 -2.42
N GLY A 165 -9.99 1.50 -3.56
CA GLY A 165 -11.27 1.76 -4.20
C GLY A 165 -11.41 3.12 -4.89
N SER A 166 -10.38 3.98 -4.86
CA SER A 166 -10.44 5.30 -5.48
C SER A 166 -10.46 5.24 -7.01
N THR A 167 -10.94 6.32 -7.65
CA THR A 167 -10.81 6.57 -9.08
C THR A 167 -10.01 7.85 -9.30
N VAL A 168 -8.95 7.77 -10.10
CA VAL A 168 -7.98 8.86 -10.31
C VAL A 168 -7.78 9.15 -11.80
N GLY A 169 -7.21 10.31 -12.11
CA GLY A 169 -6.82 10.68 -13.46
C GLY A 169 -5.58 9.94 -13.97
N VAL A 170 -5.34 10.06 -15.28
CA VAL A 170 -4.30 9.31 -16.02
C VAL A 170 -2.86 9.64 -15.62
N GLY A 171 -2.63 10.74 -14.93
CA GLY A 171 -1.31 11.16 -14.46
C GLY A 171 -0.96 10.68 -13.05
N MET A 172 -1.85 9.99 -12.35
CA MET A 172 -1.64 9.65 -10.94
C MET A 172 -0.56 8.55 -10.76
N PRO A 173 0.61 8.82 -10.16
CA PRO A 173 1.54 7.76 -9.80
C PRO A 173 1.03 6.99 -8.58
N VAL A 174 1.58 5.80 -8.33
CA VAL A 174 1.54 5.19 -7.00
C VAL A 174 2.68 5.80 -6.19
N SER A 175 2.38 6.62 -5.20
CA SER A 175 3.40 7.26 -4.35
C SER A 175 3.34 6.68 -2.96
N ILE A 176 4.49 6.28 -2.40
CA ILE A 176 4.61 5.71 -1.07
C ILE A 176 5.61 6.54 -0.27
N ASN A 177 5.12 7.24 0.75
CA ASN A 177 5.92 7.96 1.73
C ASN A 177 6.13 7.11 2.99
N PHE A 178 7.36 6.78 3.31
CA PHE A 178 7.72 6.00 4.48
C PHE A 178 7.79 6.88 5.73
N SER A 179 7.26 6.39 6.85
CA SER A 179 7.32 7.11 8.13
C SER A 179 8.73 7.27 8.71
N ARG A 180 9.73 6.61 8.10
CA ARG A 180 11.15 6.69 8.41
C ARG A 180 11.95 6.53 7.13
N GLY A 181 13.04 7.29 7.00
CA GLY A 181 13.97 7.13 5.87
C GLY A 181 14.56 5.72 5.82
N ILE A 182 14.60 5.16 4.62
CA ILE A 182 15.00 3.80 4.25
C ILE A 182 16.49 3.80 3.85
N THR A 183 17.26 2.84 4.34
CA THR A 183 18.67 2.67 3.97
C THR A 183 18.94 1.34 3.26
N GLN A 184 17.90 0.51 3.11
CA GLN A 184 17.91 -0.73 2.32
C GLN A 184 16.80 -0.66 1.25
N PRO A 185 16.91 0.24 0.24
CA PRO A 185 15.85 0.49 -0.73
C PRO A 185 15.46 -0.76 -1.52
N GLU A 186 16.44 -1.56 -1.96
CA GLU A 186 16.17 -2.79 -2.73
C GLU A 186 15.30 -3.81 -1.99
N ALA A 187 15.47 -3.95 -0.67
CA ALA A 187 14.70 -4.88 0.13
C ALA A 187 13.24 -4.41 0.27
N VAL A 188 13.04 -3.10 0.43
CA VAL A 188 11.71 -2.47 0.52
C VAL A 188 11.00 -2.52 -0.83
N GLU A 189 11.70 -2.20 -1.91
CA GLU A 189 11.15 -2.19 -3.25
C GLU A 189 10.73 -3.59 -3.72
N LYS A 190 11.55 -4.63 -3.49
CA LYS A 190 11.18 -6.03 -3.78
C LYS A 190 9.94 -6.50 -3.03
N ALA A 191 9.63 -5.88 -1.90
CA ALA A 191 8.45 -6.19 -1.10
C ALA A 191 7.20 -5.41 -1.55
N ILE A 192 7.31 -4.57 -2.58
CA ILE A 192 6.22 -3.82 -3.15
C ILE A 192 6.00 -4.32 -4.58
N THR A 193 4.76 -4.60 -4.94
CA THR A 193 4.40 -5.01 -6.30
C THR A 193 3.29 -4.10 -6.80
N VAL A 194 3.51 -3.47 -7.95
CA VAL A 194 2.50 -2.68 -8.65
C VAL A 194 2.21 -3.34 -9.99
N THR A 195 0.95 -3.70 -10.21
CA THR A 195 0.48 -4.33 -11.46
C THR A 195 -0.70 -3.56 -12.02
N ALA A 196 -0.87 -3.61 -13.33
CA ALA A 196 -1.98 -2.97 -14.02
C ALA A 196 -2.70 -3.94 -14.97
N GLU A 197 -3.99 -3.69 -15.16
CA GLU A 197 -4.82 -4.33 -16.17
C GLU A 197 -5.55 -3.25 -16.99
N PRO A 198 -5.30 -3.12 -18.30
CA PRO A 198 -4.35 -3.88 -19.12
C PRO A 198 -2.88 -3.76 -18.67
N ALA A 199 -2.08 -4.79 -18.94
CA ALA A 199 -0.68 -4.84 -18.50
C ALA A 199 0.18 -3.78 -19.20
N VAL A 200 0.99 -3.07 -18.42
CA VAL A 200 2.00 -2.12 -18.87
C VAL A 200 3.22 -2.22 -17.95
N PRO A 201 4.46 -2.05 -18.43
CA PRO A 201 5.65 -1.96 -17.58
C PRO A 201 5.52 -0.79 -16.60
N ILE A 202 5.84 -1.03 -15.33
CA ILE A 202 5.76 -0.05 -14.24
C ILE A 202 7.06 -0.15 -13.46
N GLU A 203 7.72 0.98 -13.27
CA GLU A 203 9.02 1.04 -12.60
C GLU A 203 8.95 2.01 -11.42
N GLY A 204 9.66 1.66 -10.35
CA GLY A 204 9.82 2.47 -9.15
C GLY A 204 10.94 3.51 -9.31
N HIS A 205 10.78 4.66 -8.68
CA HIS A 205 11.84 5.66 -8.54
C HIS A 205 11.85 6.24 -7.13
N TRP A 206 13.03 6.27 -6.52
CA TRP A 206 13.23 6.82 -5.18
C TRP A 206 13.49 8.33 -5.23
N PHE A 207 12.66 9.09 -4.53
CA PHE A 207 12.93 10.49 -4.24
C PHE A 207 13.49 10.59 -2.82
N GLY A 208 14.79 10.87 -2.73
CA GLY A 208 15.50 10.81 -1.46
C GLY A 208 15.51 9.39 -0.91
N ASN A 209 15.19 9.23 0.38
CA ASN A 209 15.15 7.93 1.03
C ASN A 209 13.83 7.64 1.74
N ASP A 210 12.83 8.49 1.57
CA ASP A 210 11.55 8.43 2.27
C ASP A 210 10.36 8.35 1.31
N ARG A 211 10.56 8.53 -0.01
CA ARG A 211 9.50 8.41 -1.00
C ARG A 211 9.90 7.50 -2.16
N LEU A 212 9.00 6.57 -2.49
CA LEU A 212 9.10 5.70 -3.65
C LEU A 212 7.84 5.86 -4.50
N ASP A 213 8.02 6.29 -5.74
CA ASP A 213 6.92 6.49 -6.69
C ASP A 213 6.99 5.44 -7.80
N PHE A 214 5.86 4.90 -8.24
CA PHE A 214 5.76 3.99 -9.37
C PHE A 214 4.86 4.56 -10.45
N ARG A 215 5.30 4.45 -11.71
CA ARG A 215 4.51 4.81 -12.89
C ARG A 215 4.99 4.05 -14.13
N PRO A 216 4.15 3.96 -15.17
CA PRO A 216 4.59 3.58 -16.51
C PRO A 216 5.31 4.73 -17.21
N GLU A 217 5.91 4.44 -18.37
CA GLU A 217 6.63 5.44 -19.17
C GLU A 217 5.72 6.59 -19.61
N LYS A 218 4.50 6.27 -20.05
CA LYS A 218 3.47 7.23 -20.49
C LYS A 218 2.34 7.26 -19.46
N TYR A 219 1.45 8.24 -19.54
CA TYR A 219 0.26 8.27 -18.70
C TYR A 219 -0.53 6.96 -18.78
N TRP A 220 -1.19 6.61 -17.69
CA TRP A 220 -2.02 5.43 -17.63
C TRP A 220 -3.11 5.47 -18.71
N ALA A 221 -3.41 4.32 -19.32
CA ALA A 221 -4.56 4.22 -20.20
C ALA A 221 -5.86 4.37 -19.38
N ALA A 222 -6.84 5.10 -19.93
CA ALA A 222 -8.14 5.25 -19.30
C ALA A 222 -8.81 3.87 -19.07
N GLY A 223 -9.45 3.69 -17.91
CA GLY A 223 -10.08 2.43 -17.51
C GLY A 223 -9.13 1.40 -16.89
N THR A 224 -7.82 1.66 -16.83
CA THR A 224 -6.84 0.75 -16.21
C THR A 224 -7.19 0.50 -14.74
N THR A 225 -7.14 -0.76 -14.31
CA THR A 225 -7.18 -1.11 -12.88
C THR A 225 -5.75 -1.36 -12.40
N VAL A 226 -5.33 -0.67 -11.34
CA VAL A 226 -3.99 -0.81 -10.78
C VAL A 226 -4.11 -1.45 -9.40
N THR A 227 -3.29 -2.46 -9.14
CA THR A 227 -3.19 -3.15 -7.85
C THR A 227 -1.80 -2.96 -7.27
N VAL A 228 -1.75 -2.49 -6.03
CA VAL A 228 -0.54 -2.31 -5.24
C VAL A 228 -0.56 -3.30 -4.09
N LYS A 229 0.47 -4.15 -4.01
CA LYS A 229 0.70 -5.04 -2.88
C LYS A 229 1.89 -4.54 -2.09
N LEU A 230 1.67 -4.22 -0.82
CA LEU A 230 2.70 -3.88 0.16
C LEU A 230 2.92 -5.10 1.05
N ALA A 231 4.03 -5.80 0.89
CA ALA A 231 4.42 -6.96 1.71
C ALA A 231 5.58 -6.59 2.65
N LEU A 232 5.44 -5.45 3.35
CA LEU A 232 6.52 -4.84 4.13
C LEU A 232 6.73 -5.48 5.51
N ASP A 233 5.78 -6.27 6.02
CA ASP A 233 5.94 -6.91 7.33
C ASP A 233 7.17 -7.85 7.33
N GLY A 234 8.06 -7.63 8.29
CA GLY A 234 9.31 -8.37 8.39
C GLY A 234 10.39 -7.94 7.39
N VAL A 235 10.18 -6.89 6.61
CA VAL A 235 11.22 -6.30 5.77
C VAL A 235 12.04 -5.31 6.58
N GLU A 236 13.36 -5.50 6.65
CA GLU A 236 14.25 -4.55 7.31
C GLU A 236 14.56 -3.40 6.34
N GLY A 237 13.97 -2.23 6.57
CA GLY A 237 14.20 -1.05 5.72
C GLY A 237 15.47 -0.30 6.10
N ARG A 238 15.97 -0.52 7.31
CA ARG A 238 17.22 0.01 7.88
C ARG A 238 17.58 -0.79 9.13
N PRO A 239 18.85 -0.77 9.59
CA PRO A 239 19.28 -1.60 10.71
C PRO A 239 18.36 -1.51 11.94
N GLY A 240 17.76 -2.63 12.32
CA GLY A 240 16.88 -2.76 13.48
C GLY A 240 15.48 -2.16 13.34
N VAL A 241 15.09 -1.69 12.14
CA VAL A 241 13.76 -1.11 11.88
C VAL A 241 13.06 -1.88 10.77
N TYR A 242 11.93 -2.48 11.11
CA TYR A 242 11.21 -3.39 10.24
C TYR A 242 9.87 -2.80 9.81
N GLY A 243 9.43 -3.16 8.60
CA GLY A 243 8.08 -2.85 8.18
C GLY A 243 7.07 -3.68 8.99
N LYS A 244 5.87 -3.14 9.17
CA LYS A 244 4.76 -3.80 9.89
C LYS A 244 3.46 -3.79 9.09
N GLN A 245 3.58 -3.65 7.77
CA GLN A 245 2.44 -3.38 6.90
C GLN A 245 2.35 -4.46 5.84
N THR A 246 1.26 -5.24 5.88
CA THR A 246 0.83 -6.07 4.74
C THR A 246 -0.51 -5.53 4.25
N ARG A 247 -0.57 -5.06 3.00
CA ARG A 247 -1.78 -4.45 2.41
C ARG A 247 -1.87 -4.75 0.91
N THR A 248 -3.09 -4.90 0.44
CA THR A 248 -3.41 -4.86 -0.99
C THR A 248 -4.35 -3.69 -1.20
N VAL A 249 -4.06 -2.86 -2.20
CA VAL A 249 -4.80 -1.66 -2.57
C VAL A 249 -5.12 -1.78 -4.05
N THR A 250 -6.35 -1.48 -4.44
CA THR A 250 -6.76 -1.46 -5.84
C THR A 250 -7.46 -0.14 -6.15
N PHE A 251 -7.05 0.53 -7.21
CA PHE A 251 -7.70 1.75 -7.69
C PHE A 251 -7.93 1.70 -9.20
N LYS A 252 -8.79 2.58 -9.68
CA LYS A 252 -9.13 2.70 -11.10
C LYS A 252 -8.59 3.99 -11.68
N VAL A 253 -8.07 3.91 -12.88
CA VAL A 253 -7.78 5.07 -13.73
C VAL A 253 -9.06 5.39 -14.49
N GLY A 254 -9.55 6.61 -14.32
CA GLY A 254 -10.76 7.12 -14.94
C GLY A 254 -10.55 7.50 -16.41
N ARG A 255 -11.27 8.54 -16.84
CA ARG A 255 -11.13 9.16 -18.16
C ARG A 255 -9.77 9.85 -18.31
N SER A 256 -9.34 10.08 -19.55
CA SER A 256 -8.17 10.92 -19.81
C SER A 256 -8.58 12.39 -19.75
N GLN A 257 -7.91 13.18 -18.91
CA GLN A 257 -8.03 14.62 -18.93
C GLN A 257 -6.66 15.27 -18.74
N VAL A 258 -6.25 16.04 -19.75
CA VAL A 258 -5.02 16.83 -19.73
C VAL A 258 -5.41 18.27 -20.04
N THR A 259 -5.06 19.14 -19.11
CA THR A 259 -5.35 20.57 -19.22
C THR A 259 -4.07 21.30 -19.56
N THR A 260 -4.08 22.13 -20.60
CA THR A 260 -2.92 22.95 -20.95
C THR A 260 -3.17 24.40 -20.56
N VAL A 261 -2.35 24.93 -19.66
CA VAL A 261 -2.29 26.34 -19.30
C VAL A 261 -1.19 26.99 -20.13
N ASP A 262 -1.58 27.95 -20.97
CA ASP A 262 -0.62 28.83 -21.64
C ASP A 262 -0.51 30.13 -20.86
N ALA A 263 0.60 30.30 -20.15
CA ALA A 263 0.81 31.47 -19.32
C ALA A 263 1.00 32.77 -20.13
N ALA A 264 1.39 32.68 -21.41
CA ALA A 264 1.56 33.83 -22.27
C ALA A 264 0.24 34.25 -22.95
N GLU A 265 -0.62 33.29 -23.27
CA GLU A 265 -1.94 33.56 -23.86
C GLU A 265 -3.03 33.79 -22.79
N HIS A 266 -2.74 33.53 -21.52
CA HIS A 266 -3.67 33.68 -20.39
C HIS A 266 -4.91 32.78 -20.52
N GLU A 267 -4.74 31.59 -21.09
CA GLU A 267 -5.81 30.64 -21.36
C GLU A 267 -5.49 29.23 -20.83
N MET A 268 -6.55 28.49 -20.53
CA MET A 268 -6.50 27.11 -20.07
C MET A 268 -7.43 26.25 -20.93
N HIS A 269 -6.83 25.36 -21.73
CA HIS A 269 -7.53 24.42 -22.61
C HIS A 269 -7.68 23.07 -21.92
N VAL A 270 -8.93 22.70 -21.61
CA VAL A 270 -9.25 21.42 -20.96
C VAL A 270 -9.58 20.40 -22.05
N VAL A 271 -8.69 19.42 -22.22
CA VAL A 271 -8.86 18.32 -23.19
C VAL A 271 -9.22 17.05 -22.44
N ARG A 272 -10.35 16.45 -22.81
CA ARG A 272 -10.83 15.18 -22.28
C ARG A 272 -10.95 14.18 -23.41
N ASP A 273 -10.33 13.01 -23.23
CA ASP A 273 -10.32 11.92 -24.21
C ASP A 273 -9.96 12.40 -25.63
N GLY A 274 -8.98 13.31 -25.72
CA GLY A 274 -8.48 13.88 -26.97
C GLY A 274 -9.32 15.01 -27.58
N THR A 275 -10.44 15.40 -26.96
CA THR A 275 -11.30 16.49 -27.42
C THR A 275 -11.26 17.67 -26.45
N GLU A 276 -11.09 18.88 -26.97
CA GLU A 276 -11.21 20.09 -26.14
C GLU A 276 -12.67 20.29 -25.72
N ILE A 277 -12.92 20.28 -24.41
CA ILE A 277 -14.27 20.44 -23.84
C ILE A 277 -14.52 21.86 -23.34
N LYS A 278 -13.45 22.64 -23.08
CA LYS A 278 -13.55 24.03 -22.68
C LYS A 278 -12.22 24.77 -22.79
N ASN A 279 -12.30 26.03 -23.21
CA ASN A 279 -11.28 27.02 -22.99
C ASN A 279 -11.71 27.97 -21.84
N VAL A 280 -10.82 28.24 -20.90
CA VAL A 280 -11.07 29.04 -19.71
C VAL A 280 -10.04 30.15 -19.60
N PRO A 281 -10.44 31.44 -19.55
CA PRO A 281 -9.53 32.54 -19.25
C PRO A 281 -8.94 32.41 -17.85
N ILE A 282 -7.61 32.59 -17.73
CA ILE A 282 -6.87 32.44 -16.48
C ILE A 282 -6.05 33.69 -16.16
N THR A 283 -5.50 33.71 -14.96
CA THR A 283 -4.34 34.54 -14.61
C THR A 283 -3.26 33.65 -14.00
N ALA A 284 -2.02 33.74 -14.45
CA ALA A 284 -0.89 32.98 -13.92
C ALA A 284 0.00 33.86 -13.01
N GLY A 285 1.19 33.36 -12.68
CA GLY A 285 2.18 34.04 -11.86
C GLY A 285 2.72 35.32 -12.49
N ALA A 286 2.73 36.41 -11.71
CA ALA A 286 3.29 37.70 -12.12
C ALA A 286 4.78 37.59 -12.47
N PRO A 287 5.38 38.58 -13.17
CA PRO A 287 6.81 38.54 -13.52
C PRO A 287 7.76 38.38 -12.33
N SER A 288 7.38 38.82 -11.13
CA SER A 288 8.17 38.64 -9.91
C SER A 288 8.00 37.26 -9.27
N ASN A 289 6.91 36.56 -9.58
CA ASN A 289 6.49 35.30 -8.96
C ASN A 289 5.86 34.39 -10.03
N THR A 290 6.68 33.96 -10.99
CA THR A 290 6.23 33.22 -12.16
C THR A 290 5.68 31.83 -11.80
N THR A 291 4.80 31.29 -12.64
CA THR A 291 4.29 29.92 -12.48
C THR A 291 5.29 28.93 -13.07
N TYR A 292 5.59 27.82 -12.40
CA TYR A 292 6.43 26.76 -12.99
C TYR A 292 5.88 26.27 -14.33
N ASN A 293 6.77 25.93 -15.25
CA ASN A 293 6.41 25.16 -16.44
C ASN A 293 6.34 23.66 -16.11
N GLY A 294 5.79 22.85 -17.01
CA GLY A 294 5.84 21.39 -16.94
C GLY A 294 4.50 20.73 -16.63
N GLN A 295 4.55 19.40 -16.47
CA GLN A 295 3.40 18.54 -16.24
C GLN A 295 3.16 18.41 -14.73
N MET A 296 2.03 18.90 -14.24
CA MET A 296 1.70 18.85 -12.82
C MET A 296 0.45 18.02 -12.55
N VAL A 297 0.53 17.10 -11.61
CA VAL A 297 -0.59 16.20 -11.27
C VAL A 297 -1.42 16.82 -10.16
N ILE A 298 -2.75 16.86 -10.33
CA ILE A 298 -3.66 17.29 -9.26
C ILE A 298 -3.58 16.29 -8.10
N SER A 299 -2.94 16.66 -7.00
CA SER A 299 -2.73 15.75 -5.86
C SER A 299 -3.85 15.83 -4.83
N GLU A 300 -4.47 17.00 -4.68
CA GLU A 300 -5.50 17.27 -3.67
C GLU A 300 -6.55 18.23 -4.23
N LYS A 301 -7.77 18.15 -3.68
CA LYS A 301 -8.89 19.01 -4.04
C LYS A 301 -9.59 19.52 -2.79
N TYR A 302 -9.71 20.84 -2.65
CA TYR A 302 -10.42 21.49 -1.56
C TYR A 302 -11.48 22.43 -2.13
N LYS A 303 -12.75 22.22 -1.73
CA LYS A 303 -13.81 23.16 -2.12
C LYS A 303 -13.54 24.56 -1.58
N VAL A 304 -13.04 24.67 -0.36
CA VAL A 304 -12.53 25.90 0.24
C VAL A 304 -11.31 25.54 1.08
N THR A 305 -10.24 26.33 0.99
CA THR A 305 -9.05 26.16 1.84
C THR A 305 -8.42 27.51 2.19
N ARG A 306 -7.61 27.53 3.26
CA ARG A 306 -6.78 28.67 3.60
C ARG A 306 -5.44 28.56 2.88
N MET A 307 -5.07 29.57 2.10
CA MET A 307 -3.74 29.67 1.51
C MET A 307 -2.92 30.74 2.24
N ASN A 308 -1.80 30.32 2.81
CA ASN A 308 -0.91 31.16 3.61
C ASN A 308 0.50 31.15 3.02
N GLY A 309 0.98 32.32 2.57
CA GLY A 309 2.31 32.51 1.97
C GLY A 309 3.45 32.06 2.88
N ALA A 310 3.24 32.07 4.21
CA ALA A 310 4.28 31.73 5.17
C ALA A 310 4.61 30.24 5.13
N THR A 311 3.66 29.41 4.70
CA THR A 311 3.85 27.96 4.58
C THR A 311 4.65 27.53 3.35
N VAL A 312 4.86 28.46 2.40
CA VAL A 312 5.45 28.17 1.08
C VAL A 312 6.58 29.14 0.70
N GLY A 313 7.10 29.90 1.66
CA GLY A 313 8.27 30.75 1.46
C GLY A 313 8.00 32.19 1.02
N PHE A 314 6.74 32.62 0.94
CA PHE A 314 6.34 34.01 0.65
C PHE A 314 6.08 34.84 1.92
N GLY A 315 6.47 34.34 3.10
CA GLY A 315 6.25 35.04 4.36
C GLY A 315 4.80 35.47 4.56
N GLY A 316 4.55 36.69 5.01
CA GLY A 316 3.19 37.21 5.22
C GLY A 316 2.53 37.85 4.00
N GLU A 317 3.07 37.68 2.79
CA GLU A 317 2.58 38.42 1.60
C GLU A 317 1.11 38.16 1.28
N TYR A 318 0.60 36.97 1.61
CA TYR A 318 -0.82 36.67 1.55
C TYR A 318 -1.23 35.67 2.63
N ASP A 319 -2.48 35.81 3.09
CA ASP A 319 -3.14 34.88 4.00
C ASP A 319 -4.65 34.94 3.76
N ILE A 320 -5.13 34.09 2.88
CA ILE A 320 -6.52 34.10 2.40
C ILE A 320 -7.20 32.87 2.99
N SER A 321 -8.17 33.09 3.90
CA SER A 321 -8.81 32.02 4.68
C SER A 321 -9.79 31.15 3.89
N ASP A 322 -10.24 31.62 2.73
CA ASP A 322 -11.43 31.12 2.04
C ASP A 322 -11.23 30.97 0.52
N VAL A 323 -10.04 30.54 0.08
CA VAL A 323 -9.74 30.30 -1.33
C VAL A 323 -10.64 29.18 -1.87
N PRO A 324 -11.52 29.47 -2.84
CA PRO A 324 -12.47 28.50 -3.36
C PRO A 324 -11.85 27.57 -4.41
N HIS A 325 -12.41 26.37 -4.54
CA HIS A 325 -12.15 25.41 -5.61
C HIS A 325 -10.65 25.15 -5.88
N ALA A 326 -9.87 25.00 -4.82
CA ALA A 326 -8.43 24.85 -4.88
C ALA A 326 -8.01 23.41 -5.19
N MET A 327 -7.10 23.24 -6.14
CA MET A 327 -6.53 21.96 -6.55
C MET A 327 -5.00 22.05 -6.53
N ARG A 328 -4.35 21.24 -5.68
CA ARG A 328 -2.89 21.31 -5.47
C ARG A 328 -2.16 20.66 -6.64
N LEU A 329 -1.13 21.33 -7.14
CA LEU A 329 -0.26 20.86 -8.22
C LEU A 329 1.18 20.58 -7.76
N THR A 330 1.66 21.28 -6.73
CA THR A 330 3.02 21.12 -6.21
C THR A 330 3.02 21.15 -4.67
N THR A 331 3.99 20.48 -4.05
CA THR A 331 4.18 20.57 -2.59
C THR A 331 4.70 21.95 -2.18
N SER A 332 5.44 22.61 -3.07
CA SER A 332 5.89 24.00 -2.88
C SER A 332 4.79 25.05 -3.01
N GLY A 333 3.52 24.68 -3.26
CA GLY A 333 2.39 25.60 -3.11
C GLY A 333 1.73 26.14 -4.37
N THR A 334 1.98 25.56 -5.55
CA THR A 334 1.24 25.89 -6.78
C THR A 334 -0.12 25.21 -6.77
N PHE A 335 -1.17 25.97 -7.06
CA PHE A 335 -2.55 25.50 -7.19
C PHE A 335 -3.19 26.01 -8.48
N VAL A 336 -4.19 25.29 -8.97
CA VAL A 336 -5.30 25.91 -9.72
C VAL A 336 -6.40 26.22 -8.72
N HIS A 337 -6.91 27.44 -8.68
CA HIS A 337 -7.96 27.81 -7.72
C HIS A 337 -8.86 28.93 -8.22
N GLY A 338 -10.01 29.07 -7.57
CA GLY A 338 -10.88 30.22 -7.78
C GLY A 338 -10.30 31.48 -7.14
N ASN A 339 -10.41 32.60 -7.84
CA ASN A 339 -9.89 33.90 -7.45
C ASN A 339 -11.05 34.90 -7.53
N TYR A 340 -11.54 35.30 -6.37
CA TYR A 340 -12.64 36.26 -6.25
C TYR A 340 -12.16 37.70 -6.02
N TRP A 341 -10.86 37.90 -5.76
CA TRP A 341 -10.28 39.20 -5.42
C TRP A 341 -9.68 39.91 -6.64
N ALA A 342 -9.27 39.17 -7.68
CA ALA A 342 -8.87 39.76 -8.94
C ALA A 342 -10.06 40.36 -9.67
N SER A 343 -9.81 41.47 -10.37
CA SER A 343 -10.82 42.10 -11.21
C SER A 343 -11.24 41.15 -12.34
N SER A 344 -12.48 41.25 -12.81
CA SER A 344 -12.93 40.40 -13.92
C SER A 344 -12.15 40.60 -15.21
N GLY A 345 -11.56 41.78 -15.41
CA GLY A 345 -10.74 42.10 -16.58
C GLY A 345 -9.36 41.47 -16.57
N THR A 346 -8.91 40.90 -15.44
CA THR A 346 -7.58 40.26 -15.28
C THR A 346 -7.51 38.88 -15.95
N PHE A 347 -8.61 38.13 -15.94
CA PHE A 347 -8.65 36.78 -16.50
C PHE A 347 -8.63 36.84 -18.03
N GLY A 348 -7.65 36.18 -18.65
CA GLY A 348 -7.43 36.25 -20.11
C GLY A 348 -6.62 37.46 -20.57
N SER A 349 -5.98 38.20 -19.67
CA SER A 349 -5.26 39.43 -20.04
C SER A 349 -3.95 39.68 -19.30
N GLU A 350 -3.82 39.26 -18.03
CA GLU A 350 -2.66 39.57 -17.22
C GLU A 350 -2.36 38.44 -16.21
N ASN A 351 -1.07 38.26 -15.91
CA ASN A 351 -0.60 37.37 -14.86
C ASN A 351 -0.29 38.16 -13.59
N VAL A 352 -1.04 37.91 -12.52
CA VAL A 352 -0.95 38.70 -11.27
C VAL A 352 -0.75 37.85 -10.00
N SER A 353 -0.66 36.52 -10.13
CA SER A 353 -0.62 35.63 -8.98
C SER A 353 0.81 35.46 -8.41
N HIS A 354 0.93 34.76 -7.28
CA HIS A 354 2.21 34.33 -6.69
C HIS A 354 2.61 32.93 -7.17
N GLY A 355 2.37 32.62 -8.45
CA GLY A 355 2.70 31.34 -9.07
C GLY A 355 1.52 30.37 -9.25
N CYS A 356 0.36 30.63 -8.64
CA CYS A 356 -0.87 29.86 -8.89
C CYS A 356 -1.52 30.16 -10.25
N VAL A 357 -2.37 29.26 -10.72
CA VAL A 357 -3.29 29.51 -11.84
C VAL A 357 -4.65 29.91 -11.27
N GLY A 358 -5.00 31.19 -11.41
CA GLY A 358 -6.25 31.75 -10.93
C GLY A 358 -7.35 31.65 -11.97
N LEU A 359 -8.52 31.16 -11.56
CA LEU A 359 -9.75 31.10 -12.34
C LEU A 359 -10.78 32.04 -11.72
N LYS A 360 -11.64 32.66 -12.53
CA LYS A 360 -12.71 33.51 -11.98
C LYS A 360 -13.64 32.70 -11.07
N ASP A 361 -13.96 33.26 -9.90
CA ASP A 361 -14.86 32.64 -8.91
C ASP A 361 -15.52 33.68 -7.98
N VAL A 362 -16.34 33.20 -7.06
CA VAL A 362 -16.95 33.95 -5.96
C VAL A 362 -16.40 33.51 -4.61
N ARG A 363 -16.44 34.42 -3.65
CA ARG A 363 -16.01 34.16 -2.27
C ARG A 363 -16.74 32.95 -1.68
N GLY A 364 -16.00 32.02 -1.08
CA GLY A 364 -16.57 30.88 -0.35
C GLY A 364 -17.16 29.76 -1.21
N ALA A 365 -16.87 29.69 -2.51
CA ALA A 365 -17.28 28.60 -3.41
C ALA A 365 -18.81 28.38 -3.49
N GLY A 366 -19.58 29.47 -3.39
CA GLY A 366 -21.04 29.44 -3.31
C GLY A 366 -21.79 29.35 -4.64
N ASP A 367 -21.12 29.60 -5.78
CA ASP A 367 -21.75 29.62 -7.11
C ASP A 367 -21.13 28.56 -8.04
N GLY A 368 -21.93 27.55 -8.39
CA GLY A 368 -21.53 26.47 -9.28
C GLY A 368 -21.35 26.87 -10.75
N ASN A 369 -21.77 28.07 -11.14
CA ASN A 369 -21.67 28.55 -12.52
C ASN A 369 -20.32 29.24 -12.82
N GLN A 370 -19.45 29.36 -11.81
CA GLN A 370 -18.15 30.00 -11.99
C GLN A 370 -17.17 29.09 -12.74
N PRO A 371 -16.24 29.67 -13.53
CA PRO A 371 -15.22 28.90 -14.23
C PRO A 371 -14.40 27.97 -13.31
N ALA A 372 -14.02 28.45 -12.13
CA ALA A 372 -13.31 27.64 -11.14
C ALA A 372 -14.15 26.47 -10.60
N ALA A 373 -15.43 26.72 -10.29
CA ALA A 373 -16.35 25.69 -9.82
C ALA A 373 -16.55 24.59 -10.87
N TRP A 374 -16.73 24.99 -12.13
CA TRP A 374 -16.81 24.06 -13.26
C TRP A 374 -15.54 23.22 -13.37
N PHE A 375 -14.35 23.85 -13.40
CA PHE A 375 -13.09 23.11 -13.58
C PHE A 375 -12.83 22.15 -12.42
N PHE A 376 -13.14 22.56 -11.19
CA PHE A 376 -13.06 21.72 -10.01
C PHE A 376 -13.98 20.51 -10.10
N ASN A 377 -15.24 20.69 -10.50
CA ASN A 377 -16.19 19.57 -10.62
C ASN A 377 -15.80 18.62 -11.76
N GLU A 378 -15.24 19.16 -12.84
CA GLU A 378 -14.82 18.41 -14.03
C GLU A 378 -13.42 17.79 -13.92
N SER A 379 -12.72 17.93 -12.80
CA SER A 379 -11.37 17.36 -12.59
C SER A 379 -11.37 16.23 -11.57
N LEU A 380 -10.46 15.27 -11.72
CA LEU A 380 -10.14 14.25 -10.73
C LEU A 380 -8.77 14.53 -10.08
N ILE A 381 -8.58 14.02 -8.86
CA ILE A 381 -7.21 13.80 -8.36
C ILE A 381 -6.52 12.86 -9.36
N GLY A 382 -5.31 13.19 -9.79
CA GLY A 382 -4.58 12.47 -10.81
C GLY A 382 -4.68 13.05 -12.23
N ASP A 383 -5.59 13.99 -12.49
CA ASP A 383 -5.60 14.69 -13.79
C ASP A 383 -4.35 15.57 -13.93
N VAL A 384 -3.90 15.79 -15.16
CA VAL A 384 -2.67 16.54 -15.43
C VAL A 384 -2.98 17.97 -15.88
N VAL A 385 -2.26 18.93 -15.31
CA VAL A 385 -2.19 20.32 -15.76
C VAL A 385 -0.79 20.58 -16.30
N ILE A 386 -0.66 20.78 -17.60
CA ILE A 386 0.57 21.16 -18.27
C ILE A 386 0.64 22.68 -18.34
N VAL A 387 1.64 23.29 -17.72
CA VAL A 387 1.91 24.72 -17.86
C VAL A 387 3.02 24.91 -18.89
N LYS A 388 2.79 25.79 -19.86
CA LYS A 388 3.78 26.21 -20.86
C LYS A 388 3.89 27.73 -20.95
N ASN A 389 4.96 28.19 -21.59
CA ASN A 389 5.21 29.59 -21.94
C ASN A 389 5.27 30.56 -20.74
N SER A 390 5.44 30.04 -19.52
CA SER A 390 5.80 30.87 -18.36
C SER A 390 7.29 31.23 -18.42
N LYS A 391 7.67 32.35 -17.79
CA LYS A 391 9.07 32.80 -17.67
C LYS A 391 9.83 32.13 -16.51
N ASP A 392 9.36 30.98 -16.06
CA ASP A 392 9.97 30.16 -15.01
C ASP A 392 10.65 28.90 -15.56
N LYS A 393 11.34 28.18 -14.68
CA LYS A 393 11.84 26.82 -14.94
C LYS A 393 10.71 25.79 -14.96
N THR A 394 11.03 24.61 -15.48
CA THR A 394 10.18 23.42 -15.33
C THR A 394 10.17 22.98 -13.86
N VAL A 395 9.00 22.57 -13.37
CA VAL A 395 8.83 22.03 -12.03
C VAL A 395 9.74 20.81 -11.82
N ALA A 396 10.35 20.74 -10.64
CA ALA A 396 11.18 19.60 -10.28
C ALA A 396 10.32 18.32 -10.15
N PRO A 397 10.83 17.14 -10.57
CA PRO A 397 10.06 15.89 -10.51
C PRO A 397 9.59 15.50 -9.10
N ASP A 398 10.37 15.84 -8.08
CA ASP A 398 10.11 15.55 -6.67
C ASP A 398 9.16 16.55 -6.00
N ASN A 399 8.84 17.67 -6.65
CA ASN A 399 7.95 18.71 -6.11
C ASN A 399 6.49 18.32 -6.30
N GLY A 400 5.96 17.50 -5.40
CA GLY A 400 4.65 16.87 -5.52
C GLY A 400 4.73 15.57 -6.30
N LEU A 401 3.67 15.25 -7.05
CA LEU A 401 3.54 14.00 -7.82
C LEU A 401 4.00 14.19 -9.28
N ASN A 402 5.05 14.98 -9.49
CA ASN A 402 5.41 15.55 -10.79
C ASN A 402 6.54 14.81 -11.51
N GLY A 403 6.67 13.51 -11.23
CA GLY A 403 7.66 12.60 -11.81
C GLY A 403 7.69 12.53 -13.34
N TRP A 404 6.62 13.00 -14.01
CA TRP A 404 6.50 13.09 -15.46
C TRP A 404 7.42 14.13 -16.13
N ASN A 405 8.05 15.01 -15.33
CA ASN A 405 9.06 15.96 -15.80
C ASN A 405 10.49 15.37 -15.77
N MET A 406 10.63 14.11 -15.35
CA MET A 406 11.86 13.34 -15.44
C MET A 406 11.80 12.43 -16.66
N ASP A 407 12.87 12.44 -17.46
CA ASP A 407 13.00 11.53 -18.60
C ASP A 407 12.94 10.07 -18.13
N TRP A 408 12.29 9.21 -18.92
CA TRP A 408 12.09 7.80 -18.53
C TRP A 408 13.40 7.05 -18.29
N ALA A 409 14.45 7.36 -19.07
CA ALA A 409 15.77 6.76 -18.88
C ALA A 409 16.47 7.19 -17.58
N GLU A 410 16.06 8.31 -16.98
CA GLU A 410 16.49 8.72 -15.65
C GLU A 410 15.61 8.09 -14.56
N TRP A 411 14.30 7.96 -14.82
CA TRP A 411 13.36 7.32 -13.89
C TRP A 411 13.74 5.89 -13.51
N ILE A 412 14.16 5.08 -14.49
CA ILE A 412 14.45 3.66 -14.30
C ILE A 412 15.88 3.35 -13.81
N LYS A 413 16.64 4.37 -13.41
CA LYS A 413 17.96 4.19 -12.78
C LYS A 413 17.79 4.03 -11.29
#